data_AF-A0A534Q2D8-F1
#
_entry.id   AF-A0A534Q2D8-F1
#
_cell.length_a   1.000
_cell.length_b   1.000
_cell.length_c   1.000
_cell.angle_alpha   90.00
_cell.angle_beta   90.00
_cell.angle_gamma   90.00
#
_symmetry.space_group_name_H-M   'P 1'
#
loop_
_entity.id
_entity.type
_entity.pdbx_description
1 polymer ?
#
loop_
_entity_poly.entity_id
_entity_poly.type
_entity_poly.pdbx_seq_one_letter_code
_entity_poly.pdbx_strand_id
1 'polypeptide(L)'
;MRVIVRHARRDLCQAVLDGLRAATGDVLVVMDADLSHPPEAIPSLLAALAHPDVDFVLASRYVAGGSTHPGWGILPRLNSWIARRLAVPFVRVWDPMSGFFALRRPTFLGARDLDPVGYKIALELIVKCGCRAVQEVPIHFGPRLHGRSKLGLRARIDYLRHLKRLIDYRYGGLLALIEATATGAPRAATNRP
;
A
#
# COMPACT_ATOMS: atom_id res chain seq x y z
N MET A 1 4.26 -14.04 -20.55
CA MET A 1 4.18 -14.34 -19.10
C MET A 1 5.60 -14.59 -18.59
N ARG A 2 6.01 -13.92 -17.51
CA ARG A 2 7.33 -14.14 -16.87
C ARG A 2 7.09 -14.69 -15.47
N VAL A 3 7.83 -15.73 -15.09
CA VAL A 3 7.76 -16.34 -13.76
C VAL A 3 9.07 -16.07 -13.03
N ILE A 4 8.98 -15.65 -11.77
CA ILE A 4 10.14 -15.39 -10.90
C ILE A 4 9.98 -16.26 -9.66
N VAL A 5 10.92 -17.18 -9.45
CA VAL A 5 10.92 -18.07 -8.29
C VAL A 5 11.87 -17.51 -7.25
N ARG A 6 11.36 -17.24 -6.05
CA ARG A 6 12.13 -16.76 -4.91
C ARG A 6 12.41 -17.92 -3.96
N HIS A 7 13.68 -18.21 -3.70
CA HIS A 7 14.11 -19.24 -2.74
C HIS A 7 14.31 -18.70 -1.32
N ALA A 8 14.30 -17.37 -1.16
CA ALA A 8 14.35 -16.70 0.13
C ALA A 8 13.02 -16.86 0.92
N ARG A 9 13.00 -16.34 2.15
CA ARG A 9 11.81 -16.38 3.03
C ARG A 9 10.56 -15.83 2.32
N ARG A 10 9.44 -16.53 2.50
CA ARG A 10 8.13 -16.14 1.98
C ARG A 10 7.67 -14.84 2.62
N ASP A 11 7.62 -13.78 1.83
CA ASP A 11 7.12 -12.46 2.21
C ASP A 11 6.35 -11.84 1.03
N LEU A 12 5.15 -11.35 1.30
CA LEU A 12 4.22 -10.84 0.29
C LEU A 12 4.74 -9.54 -0.30
N CYS A 13 5.08 -8.58 0.57
CA CYS A 13 5.48 -7.26 0.11
C CYS A 13 6.77 -7.33 -0.73
N GLN A 14 7.74 -8.15 -0.33
CA GLN A 14 8.95 -8.36 -1.11
C GLN A 14 8.68 -9.07 -2.44
N ALA A 15 7.74 -10.02 -2.48
CA ALA A 15 7.34 -10.65 -3.75
C ALA A 15 6.75 -9.61 -4.72
N VAL A 16 5.91 -8.70 -4.21
CA VAL A 16 5.35 -7.61 -5.00
C VAL A 16 6.44 -6.65 -5.48
N LEU A 17 7.36 -6.24 -4.60
CA LEU A 17 8.47 -5.36 -4.98
C LEU A 17 9.38 -5.97 -6.06
N ASP A 18 9.73 -7.25 -5.93
CA ASP A 18 10.53 -7.96 -6.93
C ASP A 18 9.79 -8.02 -8.29
N GLY A 19 8.47 -8.26 -8.26
CA GLY A 19 7.62 -8.20 -9.44
C GLY A 19 7.56 -6.82 -10.09
N LEU A 20 7.37 -5.76 -9.31
CA LEU A 20 7.34 -4.37 -9.78
C LEU A 20 8.68 -3.95 -10.40
N ARG A 21 9.81 -4.36 -9.79
CA ARG A 21 11.16 -4.10 -10.33
C ARG A 21 11.40 -4.82 -11.66
N ALA A 22 10.93 -6.06 -11.77
CA ALA A 22 11.12 -6.90 -12.96
C ALA A 22 10.15 -6.58 -14.11
N ALA A 23 9.05 -5.89 -13.84
CA ALA A 23 8.09 -5.45 -14.85
C ALA A 23 8.74 -4.42 -15.79
N THR A 24 8.29 -4.39 -17.05
CA THR A 24 8.81 -3.50 -18.10
C THR A 24 7.77 -2.52 -18.65
N GLY A 25 6.50 -2.65 -18.25
CA GLY A 25 5.43 -1.76 -18.69
C GLY A 25 5.50 -0.37 -18.03
N ASP A 26 4.92 0.62 -18.71
CA ASP A 26 4.84 2.01 -18.23
C ASP A 26 3.87 2.18 -17.05
N VAL A 27 2.85 1.31 -17.00
CA VAL A 27 1.92 1.20 -15.88
C VAL A 27 2.10 -0.14 -15.20
N LEU A 28 2.19 -0.09 -13.87
CA LEU A 28 2.34 -1.25 -13.01
C LEU A 28 1.00 -1.52 -12.32
N VAL A 29 0.50 -2.74 -12.45
CA VAL A 29 -0.74 -3.20 -11.81
C VAL A 29 -0.40 -4.39 -10.91
N VAL A 30 -0.91 -4.36 -9.68
CA VAL A 30 -0.76 -5.43 -8.69
C VAL A 30 -2.14 -5.94 -8.33
N MET A 31 -2.34 -7.26 -8.31
CA MET A 31 -3.57 -7.89 -7.85
C MET A 31 -3.28 -9.28 -7.26
N ASP A 32 -4.18 -9.77 -6.40
CA ASP A 32 -4.10 -11.16 -5.89
C ASP A 32 -4.50 -12.16 -6.99
N ALA A 33 -3.87 -13.33 -6.99
CA ALA A 33 -4.15 -14.41 -7.94
C ALA A 33 -5.25 -15.39 -7.45
N ASP A 34 -5.99 -15.07 -6.39
CA ASP A 34 -7.03 -15.92 -5.78
C ASP A 34 -8.45 -15.64 -6.30
N LEU A 35 -8.56 -14.85 -7.39
CA LEU A 35 -9.80 -14.38 -8.02
C LEU A 35 -10.71 -13.53 -7.13
N SER A 36 -10.25 -13.13 -5.94
CA SER A 36 -11.00 -12.18 -5.09
C SER A 36 -11.01 -10.76 -5.66
N HIS A 37 -10.03 -10.43 -6.50
CA HIS A 37 -9.96 -9.20 -7.28
C HIS A 37 -10.45 -9.43 -8.71
N PRO A 38 -11.46 -8.70 -9.20
CA PRO A 38 -11.96 -8.83 -10.55
C PRO A 38 -10.98 -8.21 -11.56
N PRO A 39 -10.37 -8.98 -12.48
CA PRO A 39 -9.51 -8.43 -13.53
C PRO A 39 -10.23 -7.41 -14.44
N GLU A 40 -11.56 -7.49 -14.51
CA GLU A 40 -12.44 -6.57 -15.25
C GLU A 40 -12.38 -5.14 -14.70
N ALA A 41 -11.85 -4.93 -13.49
CA ALA A 41 -11.62 -3.59 -12.94
C ALA A 41 -10.31 -2.94 -13.46
N ILE A 42 -9.41 -3.69 -14.11
CA ILE A 42 -8.15 -3.16 -14.65
C ILE A 42 -8.38 -1.99 -15.62
N PRO A 43 -9.27 -2.08 -16.63
CA PRO A 43 -9.55 -0.95 -17.52
C PRO A 43 -9.96 0.33 -16.77
N SER A 44 -10.77 0.21 -15.72
CA SER A 44 -11.20 1.36 -14.90
C SER A 44 -10.04 1.96 -14.08
N LEU A 45 -9.15 1.12 -13.54
CA LEU A 45 -7.93 1.57 -12.87
C LEU A 45 -7.02 2.35 -13.84
N LEU A 46 -6.85 1.84 -15.07
CA LEU A 46 -6.04 2.48 -16.10
C LEU A 46 -6.66 3.81 -16.57
N ALA A 47 -7.98 3.85 -16.74
CA ALA A 47 -8.70 5.07 -17.10
C ALA A 47 -8.56 6.17 -16.04
N ALA A 48 -8.68 5.81 -14.75
CA ALA A 48 -8.46 6.76 -13.66
C ALA A 48 -7.00 7.24 -13.60
N LEU A 49 -6.03 6.35 -13.84
CA LEU A 49 -4.60 6.69 -13.85
C LEU A 49 -4.20 7.53 -15.08
N ALA A 50 -4.99 7.49 -16.16
CA ALA A 50 -4.74 8.28 -17.37
C ALA A 50 -4.84 9.79 -17.11
N HIS A 51 -5.59 10.20 -16.10
CA HIS A 51 -5.66 11.60 -15.67
C HIS A 51 -4.25 12.09 -15.24
N PRO A 52 -3.78 13.25 -15.74
CA PRO A 52 -2.40 13.70 -15.53
C PRO A 52 -2.07 13.95 -14.06
N ASP A 53 -3.06 14.41 -13.29
CA ASP A 53 -2.88 14.70 -11.87
C ASP A 53 -3.02 13.47 -10.96
N VAL A 54 -3.09 12.25 -11.48
CA VAL A 54 -3.29 11.03 -10.66
C VAL A 54 -2.00 10.22 -10.59
N ASP A 55 -1.48 10.07 -9.37
CA ASP A 55 -0.23 9.36 -9.11
C ASP A 55 -0.44 7.86 -8.92
N PHE A 56 -1.59 7.50 -8.35
CA PHE A 56 -1.87 6.16 -7.84
C PHE A 56 -3.38 5.89 -7.84
N VAL A 57 -3.78 4.67 -8.19
CA VAL A 57 -5.18 4.27 -8.15
C VAL A 57 -5.34 2.99 -7.34
N LEU A 58 -6.26 3.00 -6.38
CA LEU A 58 -6.65 1.83 -5.57
C LEU A 58 -7.97 1.27 -6.07
N ALA A 59 -8.05 -0.06 -6.16
CA ALA A 59 -9.32 -0.74 -6.25
C ALA A 59 -9.92 -0.82 -4.84
N SER A 60 -11.06 -0.18 -4.61
CA SER A 60 -11.59 0.09 -3.28
C SER A 60 -12.93 -0.60 -3.03
N ARG A 61 -13.04 -1.23 -1.86
CA ARG A 61 -14.25 -1.93 -1.39
C ARG A 61 -15.25 -1.00 -0.70
N TYR A 62 -14.82 0.22 -0.36
CA TYR A 62 -15.52 1.09 0.59
C TYR A 62 -15.90 2.46 0.01
N VAL A 63 -15.62 2.72 -1.27
CA VAL A 63 -16.17 3.86 -2.01
C VAL A 63 -17.55 3.53 -2.58
N ALA A 64 -18.29 4.54 -3.04
CA ALA A 64 -19.60 4.36 -3.66
C ALA A 64 -19.52 3.40 -4.86
N GLY A 65 -20.40 2.40 -4.89
CA GLY A 65 -20.37 1.30 -5.87
C GLY A 65 -19.46 0.12 -5.48
N GLY A 66 -18.55 0.32 -4.52
CA GLY A 66 -17.71 -0.73 -3.97
C GLY A 66 -18.50 -1.62 -3.00
N SER A 67 -18.19 -2.91 -2.99
CA SER A 67 -18.82 -3.82 -2.04
C SER A 67 -17.93 -4.99 -1.67
N THR A 68 -18.39 -5.72 -0.66
CA THR A 68 -17.72 -6.90 -0.15
C THR A 68 -18.73 -8.03 -0.12
N HIS A 69 -18.27 -9.26 -0.35
CA HIS A 69 -19.15 -10.42 -0.31
C HIS A 69 -20.04 -10.43 0.96
N PRO A 70 -21.35 -10.73 0.87
CA PRO A 70 -22.27 -10.66 2.01
C PRO A 70 -21.85 -11.50 3.22
N GLY A 71 -21.22 -12.66 2.97
CA GLY A 71 -20.68 -13.54 4.01
C GLY A 71 -19.41 -13.02 4.71
N TRP A 72 -18.93 -11.82 4.37
CA TRP A 72 -17.78 -11.21 5.01
C TRP A 72 -18.21 -10.61 6.35
N GLY A 73 -18.06 -11.41 7.42
CA GLY A 73 -18.54 -11.10 8.76
C GLY A 73 -18.06 -9.76 9.33
N ILE A 74 -18.62 -9.40 10.48
CA ILE A 74 -18.45 -8.09 11.12
C ILE A 74 -16.99 -7.83 11.55
N LEU A 75 -16.28 -8.86 12.02
CA LEU A 75 -14.90 -8.73 12.52
C LEU A 75 -13.89 -8.27 11.45
N PRO A 76 -13.83 -8.86 10.24
CA PRO A 76 -13.03 -8.32 9.12
C PRO A 76 -13.35 -6.86 8.77
N ARG A 77 -14.63 -6.47 8.82
CA ARG A 77 -15.06 -5.10 8.54
C ARG A 77 -14.56 -4.12 9.60
N LEU A 78 -14.69 -4.49 10.87
CA LEU A 78 -14.17 -3.69 12.00
C LEU A 78 -12.64 -3.53 11.92
N ASN A 79 -11.91 -4.61 11.63
CA ASN A 79 -10.46 -4.54 11.47
C ASN A 79 -10.06 -3.60 10.33
N SER A 80 -10.79 -3.63 9.21
CA SER A 80 -10.53 -2.74 8.08
C SER A 80 -10.84 -1.28 8.43
N TRP A 81 -11.89 -1.04 9.20
CA TRP A 81 -12.24 0.29 9.71
C TRP A 81 -11.17 0.85 10.66
N ILE A 82 -10.71 0.06 11.64
CA ILE A 82 -9.63 0.46 12.56
C ILE A 82 -8.35 0.74 11.77
N ALA A 83 -7.97 -0.17 10.88
CA ALA A 83 -6.77 -0.01 10.07
C ALA A 83 -6.82 1.26 9.23
N ARG A 84 -7.98 1.55 8.63
CA ARG A 84 -8.21 2.81 7.91
C ARG A 84 -8.03 4.02 8.80
N ARG A 85 -8.64 4.06 9.98
CA ARG A 85 -8.51 5.19 10.92
C ARG A 85 -7.06 5.46 11.29
N LEU A 86 -6.26 4.42 11.46
CA LEU A 86 -4.83 4.54 11.73
C LEU A 86 -4.01 4.99 10.51
N ALA A 87 -4.50 4.75 9.29
CA ALA A 87 -3.84 5.17 8.05
C ALA A 87 -4.14 6.63 7.65
N VAL A 88 -5.20 7.25 8.20
CA VAL A 88 -5.65 8.63 7.89
C VAL A 88 -4.52 9.67 7.91
N PRO A 89 -3.56 9.65 8.87
CA PRO A 89 -2.49 10.62 8.84
C PRO A 89 -1.71 10.57 7.53
N PHE A 90 -1.53 9.38 6.93
CA PHE A 90 -0.65 9.15 5.79
C PHE A 90 -1.37 9.27 4.45
N VAL A 91 -2.61 8.80 4.39
CA VAL A 91 -3.35 8.65 3.15
C VAL A 91 -4.81 9.03 3.35
N ARG A 92 -5.39 9.74 2.40
CA ARG A 92 -6.81 10.10 2.38
C ARG A 92 -7.57 9.18 1.44
N VAL A 93 -7.66 7.90 1.83
CA VAL A 93 -8.35 6.86 1.04
C VAL A 93 -9.32 6.07 1.93
N TRP A 94 -10.36 5.52 1.31
CA TRP A 94 -11.38 4.69 1.95
C TRP A 94 -10.88 3.26 2.17
N ASP A 95 -10.01 2.75 1.31
CA ASP A 95 -9.46 1.39 1.41
C ASP A 95 -7.92 1.33 1.36
N PRO A 96 -7.22 1.80 2.41
CA PRO A 96 -5.76 1.76 2.48
C PRO A 96 -5.19 0.33 2.60
N MET A 97 -6.09 -0.66 2.73
CA MET A 97 -5.76 -2.05 2.92
C MET A 97 -5.87 -2.87 1.63
N SER A 98 -6.27 -2.26 0.51
CA SER A 98 -6.40 -2.94 -0.76
C SER A 98 -5.04 -3.47 -1.26
N GLY A 99 -5.06 -4.69 -1.79
CA GLY A 99 -3.93 -5.31 -2.49
C GLY A 99 -3.99 -5.10 -4.00
N PHE A 100 -5.05 -4.46 -4.50
CA PHE A 100 -5.29 -4.25 -5.92
C PHE A 100 -5.18 -2.77 -6.27
N PHE A 101 -4.17 -2.44 -7.06
CA PHE A 101 -3.85 -1.05 -7.41
C PHE A 101 -3.07 -0.93 -8.71
N ALA A 102 -3.02 0.30 -9.22
CA ALA A 102 -2.22 0.69 -10.36
C ALA A 102 -1.42 1.98 -10.06
N LEU A 103 -0.20 2.06 -10.59
CA LEU A 103 0.64 3.25 -10.55
C LEU A 103 1.55 3.33 -11.78
N ARG A 104 2.02 4.53 -12.10
CA ARG A 104 2.99 4.71 -13.19
C ARG A 104 4.37 4.23 -12.75
N ARG A 105 5.12 3.61 -13.67
CA ARG A 105 6.48 3.15 -13.42
C ARG A 105 7.42 4.27 -12.92
N PRO A 106 7.42 5.50 -13.47
CA PRO A 106 8.21 6.60 -12.92
C PRO A 106 7.91 6.91 -11.46
N THR A 107 6.63 6.88 -11.06
CA THR A 107 6.21 7.05 -9.66
C THR A 107 6.82 5.99 -8.75
N PHE A 108 6.80 4.72 -9.17
CA PHE A 108 7.44 3.63 -8.45
C PHE A 108 8.97 3.79 -8.36
N LEU A 109 9.62 4.17 -9.45
CA LEU A 109 11.08 4.34 -9.50
C LEU A 109 11.57 5.53 -8.68
N GLY A 110 10.72 6.53 -8.44
CA GLY A 110 11.01 7.66 -7.55
C GLY A 110 11.01 7.31 -6.07
N ALA A 111 10.56 6.10 -5.69
CA ALA A 111 10.49 5.67 -4.30
C ALA A 111 11.89 5.52 -3.68
N ARG A 112 12.02 5.95 -2.41
CA ARG A 112 13.24 5.77 -1.62
C ARG A 112 12.97 4.87 -0.42
N ASP A 113 13.97 4.11 0.00
CA ASP A 113 13.97 3.31 1.23
C ASP A 113 12.77 2.36 1.37
N LEU A 114 12.31 1.74 0.28
CA LEU A 114 11.21 0.77 0.33
C LEU A 114 11.60 -0.44 1.20
N ASP A 115 10.95 -0.55 2.36
CA ASP A 115 11.14 -1.64 3.30
C ASP A 115 9.80 -1.97 4.00
N PRO A 116 8.82 -2.46 3.22
CA PRO A 116 7.49 -2.76 3.70
C PRO A 116 7.50 -3.93 4.68
N VAL A 117 6.75 -3.79 5.78
CA VAL A 117 6.60 -4.86 6.78
C VAL A 117 5.23 -5.52 6.63
N GLY A 118 5.22 -6.84 6.51
CA GLY A 118 3.98 -7.62 6.50
C GLY A 118 3.35 -7.70 5.10
N TYR A 119 2.16 -7.10 4.93
CA TYR A 119 1.28 -7.42 3.79
C TYR A 119 0.57 -6.21 3.17
N LYS A 120 0.98 -4.98 3.52
CA LYS A 120 0.31 -3.72 3.11
C LYS A 120 1.18 -2.85 2.23
N ILE A 121 1.60 -3.41 1.09
CA ILE A 121 2.50 -2.74 0.15
C ILE A 121 1.92 -1.45 -0.47
N ALA A 122 0.61 -1.38 -0.72
CA ALA A 122 0.00 -0.19 -1.32
C ALA A 122 0.21 1.07 -0.44
N LEU A 123 0.05 0.93 0.88
CA LEU A 123 0.27 2.01 1.83
C LEU A 123 1.74 2.46 1.86
N GLU A 124 2.68 1.51 1.81
CA GLU A 124 4.12 1.82 1.69
C GLU A 124 4.38 2.65 0.42
N LEU A 125 3.86 2.19 -0.72
CA LEU A 125 4.08 2.84 -2.01
C LEU A 125 3.48 4.24 -2.05
N ILE A 126 2.24 4.43 -1.59
CA ILE A 126 1.62 5.76 -1.57
C ILE A 126 2.47 6.75 -0.77
N VAL A 127 2.98 6.34 0.40
CA VAL A 127 3.78 7.23 1.26
C VAL A 127 5.18 7.46 0.69
N LYS A 128 5.91 6.39 0.32
CA LYS A 128 7.32 6.48 -0.04
C LYS A 128 7.57 6.88 -1.49
N CYS A 129 6.59 6.70 -2.38
CA CYS A 129 6.61 7.31 -3.71
C CYS A 129 6.16 8.78 -3.67
N GLY A 130 5.71 9.29 -2.52
CA GLY A 130 5.25 10.67 -2.38
C GLY A 130 3.96 10.98 -3.13
N CYS A 131 3.10 9.99 -3.36
CA CYS A 131 1.84 10.14 -4.06
C CYS A 131 0.93 11.10 -3.29
N ARG A 132 0.43 12.13 -3.96
CA ARG A 132 -0.47 13.14 -3.38
C ARG A 132 -1.90 12.95 -3.85
N ALA A 133 -2.06 12.53 -5.10
CA ALA A 133 -3.35 12.34 -5.73
C ALA A 133 -3.60 10.84 -5.93
N VAL A 134 -4.32 10.28 -4.96
CA VAL A 134 -4.74 8.87 -4.98
C VAL A 134 -6.23 8.81 -5.30
N GLN A 135 -6.59 8.11 -6.37
CA GLN A 135 -7.99 7.85 -6.71
C GLN A 135 -8.40 6.44 -6.31
N GLU A 136 -9.71 6.25 -6.11
CA GLU A 136 -10.30 4.97 -5.74
C GLU A 136 -11.37 4.56 -6.74
N VAL A 137 -11.20 3.37 -7.33
CA VAL A 137 -12.17 2.77 -8.25
C VAL A 137 -12.96 1.69 -7.49
N PRO A 138 -14.30 1.72 -7.53
CA PRO A 138 -15.10 0.71 -6.83
C PRO A 138 -14.87 -0.69 -7.39
N ILE A 139 -14.76 -1.68 -6.50
CA ILE A 139 -14.78 -3.10 -6.87
C ILE A 139 -15.74 -3.91 -6.00
N HIS A 140 -16.22 -5.01 -6.57
CA HIS A 140 -16.91 -6.06 -5.83
C HIS A 140 -15.89 -7.12 -5.39
N PHE A 141 -15.58 -7.15 -4.09
CA PHE A 141 -14.61 -8.08 -3.56
C PHE A 141 -15.26 -9.44 -3.29
N GLY A 142 -14.88 -10.42 -4.12
CA GLY A 142 -15.45 -11.77 -4.13
C GLY A 142 -15.02 -12.64 -2.94
N PRO A 143 -15.73 -13.75 -2.69
CA PRO A 143 -15.28 -14.75 -1.73
C PRO A 143 -13.99 -15.40 -2.24
N ARG A 144 -13.05 -15.69 -1.34
CA ARG A 144 -11.91 -16.53 -1.70
C ARG A 144 -12.41 -17.91 -2.08
N LEU A 145 -12.20 -18.32 -3.33
CA LEU A 145 -12.56 -19.66 -3.78
C LEU A 145 -11.67 -20.73 -3.13
N HIS A 146 -10.44 -20.37 -2.74
CA HIS A 146 -9.49 -21.29 -2.11
C HIS A 146 -8.67 -20.60 -0.99
N GLY A 147 -8.54 -21.27 0.17
CA GLY A 147 -7.61 -20.92 1.26
C GLY A 147 -8.23 -20.28 2.52
N ARG A 148 -7.61 -20.54 3.69
CA ARG A 148 -7.98 -19.92 4.98
C ARG A 148 -7.28 -18.56 5.16
N SER A 149 -7.96 -17.60 5.80
CA SER A 149 -7.33 -16.31 6.16
C SER A 149 -6.17 -16.54 7.13
N LYS A 150 -4.94 -16.25 6.70
CA LYS A 150 -3.72 -16.32 7.54
C LYS A 150 -3.53 -15.07 8.42
N LEU A 151 -4.51 -14.16 8.45
CA LEU A 151 -4.44 -12.88 9.16
C LEU A 151 -4.72 -13.06 10.65
N GLY A 152 -3.72 -13.56 11.38
CA GLY A 152 -3.73 -13.65 12.83
C GLY A 152 -3.22 -12.40 13.55
N LEU A 153 -2.99 -12.51 14.86
CA LEU A 153 -2.45 -11.43 15.70
C LEU A 153 -1.13 -10.85 15.17
N ARG A 154 -0.26 -11.70 14.63
CA ARG A 154 1.02 -11.28 14.01
C ARG A 154 0.81 -10.24 12.91
N ALA A 155 -0.18 -10.43 12.04
CA ALA A 155 -0.46 -9.48 10.96
C ALA A 155 -0.89 -8.10 11.49
N ARG A 156 -1.57 -8.06 12.65
CA ARG A 156 -1.94 -6.79 13.32
C ARG A 156 -0.72 -6.09 13.89
N ILE A 157 0.17 -6.83 14.56
CA ILE A 157 1.42 -6.31 15.09
C ILE A 157 2.32 -5.79 13.96
N ASP A 158 2.43 -6.53 12.86
CA ASP A 158 3.22 -6.13 11.70
C ASP A 158 2.64 -4.87 11.06
N TYR A 159 1.30 -4.71 11.01
CA TYR A 159 0.66 -3.49 10.54
C TYR A 159 0.98 -2.29 11.43
N LEU A 160 0.91 -2.42 12.76
CA LEU A 160 1.28 -1.34 13.69
C LEU A 160 2.77 -0.97 13.56
N ARG A 161 3.66 -1.96 13.43
CA ARG A 161 5.08 -1.73 13.17
C ARG A 161 5.27 -0.98 11.86
N HIS A 162 4.54 -1.36 10.81
CA HIS A 162 4.60 -0.71 9.51
C HIS A 162 4.17 0.76 9.61
N LEU A 163 3.05 1.05 10.28
CA LEU A 163 2.61 2.42 10.52
C LEU A 163 3.65 3.25 11.25
N LYS A 164 4.28 2.70 12.32
CA LYS A 164 5.35 3.40 13.03
C LYS A 164 6.50 3.78 12.07
N ARG A 165 6.93 2.86 11.21
CA ARG A 165 8.00 3.13 10.23
C ARG A 165 7.61 4.23 9.25
N LEU A 166 6.34 4.31 8.86
CA LEU A 166 5.84 5.38 8.00
C LEU A 166 5.77 6.73 8.72
N ILE A 167 5.50 6.74 10.04
CA ILE A 167 5.61 7.94 10.88
C ILE A 167 7.06 8.42 10.90
N ASP A 168 7.99 7.52 11.22
CA ASP A 168 9.41 7.84 11.29
C ASP A 168 9.94 8.34 9.94
N TYR A 169 9.51 7.75 8.83
CA TYR A 169 9.88 8.20 7.48
C TYR A 169 9.38 9.61 7.18
N ARG A 170 8.12 9.91 7.51
CA ARG A 170 7.49 11.19 7.14
C ARG A 170 7.77 12.34 8.10
N TYR A 171 7.90 12.03 9.39
CA TYR A 171 8.03 13.02 10.46
C TYR A 171 9.34 12.92 11.24
N GLY A 172 10.17 11.88 11.02
CA GLY A 172 11.40 11.69 11.78
C GLY A 172 12.38 12.86 11.65
N GLY A 173 12.46 13.50 10.48
CA GLY A 173 13.27 14.71 10.30
C GLY A 173 12.76 15.91 11.11
N LEU A 174 11.43 16.04 11.26
CA LEU A 174 10.82 17.12 12.04
C LEU A 174 10.95 16.87 13.55
N LEU A 175 10.76 15.62 13.99
CA LEU A 175 10.95 15.23 15.40
C LEU A 175 12.41 15.40 15.83
N ALA A 176 13.37 14.96 15.00
CA ALA A 176 14.79 15.17 15.26
C ALA A 176 15.17 16.67 15.28
N LEU A 177 14.51 17.49 14.47
CA LEU A 177 14.71 18.95 14.48
C LEU A 177 14.16 19.57 15.78
N ILE A 178 12.96 19.18 16.21
CA ILE A 178 12.35 19.64 17.47
C ILE A 178 13.23 19.23 18.65
N GLU A 179 13.69 17.98 18.70
CA GLU A 179 14.60 17.48 19.72
C GLU A 179 15.92 18.25 19.74
N ALA A 180 16.55 18.49 18.59
CA ALA A 180 17.78 19.26 18.48
C ALA A 180 17.60 20.72 18.94
N THR A 181 16.46 21.35 18.63
CA THR A 181 16.14 22.71 19.12
C THR A 181 15.82 22.74 20.61
N ALA A 182 15.24 21.67 21.18
CA ALA A 182 14.92 21.57 22.60
C ALA A 182 16.13 21.26 23.49
N THR A 183 17.16 20.58 22.96
CA THR A 183 18.40 20.26 23.68
C THR A 183 19.54 21.27 23.48
N GLY A 184 19.39 22.25 22.58
CA GLY A 184 20.42 23.26 22.31
C GLY A 184 21.73 22.71 21.72
N ALA A 185 21.72 21.49 21.18
CA ALA A 185 22.92 20.84 20.64
C ALA A 185 23.24 21.37 19.23
N PRO A 186 24.51 21.76 18.93
CA PRO A 186 24.88 22.24 17.61
C PRO A 186 24.82 21.12 16.56
N ARG A 187 24.43 21.49 15.33
CA ARG A 187 24.24 20.59 14.18
C ARG A 187 25.48 19.75 13.91
N ALA A 188 25.41 18.43 14.13
CA ALA A 188 26.25 17.51 13.38
C ALA A 188 25.72 17.51 11.94
N ALA A 189 26.48 18.13 11.02
CA ALA A 189 26.22 18.10 9.60
C ALA A 189 26.25 16.65 9.10
N THR A 190 25.09 16.02 9.06
CA THR A 190 24.90 14.77 8.33
C THR A 190 24.57 15.14 6.90
N ASN A 191 25.63 15.31 6.10
CA ASN A 191 25.53 15.16 4.65
C ASN A 191 24.96 13.76 4.38
N ARG A 192 23.68 13.69 3.99
CA ARG A 192 23.15 12.50 3.34
C ARG A 192 23.34 12.68 1.83
N PRO A 193 24.03 11.75 1.14
CA PRO A 193 24.03 11.72 -0.32
C PRO A 193 22.64 11.41 -0.90
#